data_AF-A0A948MIC3-F1
#
_entry.id   AF-A0A948MIC3-F1
#
_cell.length_a   1.000
_cell.length_b   1.000
_cell.length_c   1.000
_cell.angle_alpha   90.00
_cell.angle_beta   90.00
_cell.angle_gamma   90.00
#
_symmetry.space_group_name_H-M   'P 1'
#
loop_
_entity.id
_entity.type
_entity.pdbx_description
1 polymer ?
#
loop_
_entity_poly.entity_id
_entity_poly.type
_entity_poly.pdbx_seq_one_letter_code
_entity_poly.pdbx_strand_id
1 'polypeptide(L)'
;TALAGSNMENYEMRTLAVHVDEGVLSGPVVNSPRQLWSVAGYLSMVLEGVFGVEDDGRIAPKLPVSLVPTLFGEHDRIRLDDGKQHYVLVRPKQLAGELLVAGDIQRDGSITTVQLVPLHATGATPSPAILRPSAVFAPATPAAPVPRETTAGWQIPVPAGHVLWRDGQTLTPTRGVATIARDGASHCLSLTRREGTLESLHSPMTCIGPQQVLAGDRHWQWTAPTAGCWRARLRYDNPNGPINTGVTAAVKTLVLQCEGQPEQRRPIVMPHSVGEQDSTAVEFELPARACRITLDEGFNMSALTHFAQYNGGKGGSEGVLNQARVSALTLMPVAASTEPRR
;
A
#
# COMPACT_ATOMS: atom_id res chain seq x y z
N THR A 1 17.72 10.85 -13.78
CA THR A 1 17.59 9.54 -14.46
C THR A 1 17.10 8.54 -13.45
N ALA A 2 15.99 7.84 -13.72
CA ALA A 2 15.49 6.80 -12.81
C ALA A 2 16.54 5.69 -12.72
N LEU A 3 17.11 5.46 -11.54
CA LEU A 3 17.95 4.28 -11.33
C LEU A 3 17.05 3.06 -11.49
N ALA A 4 17.28 2.28 -12.57
CA ALA A 4 16.55 1.06 -12.93
C ALA A 4 15.21 1.19 -13.70
N GLY A 5 14.87 2.35 -14.28
CA GLY A 5 13.73 2.44 -15.22
C GLY A 5 12.36 2.09 -14.65
N SER A 6 12.23 2.03 -13.32
CA SER A 6 11.00 1.85 -12.57
C SER A 6 10.60 3.17 -11.91
N ASN A 7 9.30 3.40 -11.72
CA ASN A 7 8.84 4.49 -10.86
C ASN A 7 9.35 4.22 -9.44
N MET A 8 10.00 5.20 -8.82
CA MET A 8 10.68 5.09 -7.52
C MET A 8 9.75 4.73 -6.33
N GLU A 9 8.46 4.57 -6.58
CA GLU A 9 7.42 4.01 -5.70
C GLU A 9 7.58 2.51 -5.46
N ASN A 10 8.39 1.82 -6.28
CA ASN A 10 8.26 0.37 -6.49
C ASN A 10 9.47 -0.44 -6.04
N TYR A 11 9.92 -0.22 -4.80
CA TYR A 11 10.99 -1.01 -4.20
C TYR A 11 10.48 -1.80 -2.99
N GLU A 12 11.09 -2.94 -2.73
CA GLU A 12 10.89 -3.65 -1.47
C GLU A 12 11.37 -2.75 -0.32
N MET A 13 10.55 -2.61 0.71
CA MET A 13 10.68 -1.54 1.70
C MET A 13 11.95 -1.64 2.56
N ARG A 14 12.48 -2.85 2.80
CA ARG A 14 13.65 -3.08 3.65
C ARG A 14 14.97 -2.94 2.90
N THR A 15 15.03 -3.45 1.67
CA THR A 15 16.24 -3.56 0.85
C THR A 15 16.37 -2.45 -0.18
N LEU A 16 15.26 -1.79 -0.50
CA LEU A 16 15.11 -0.91 -1.66
C LEU A 16 15.44 -1.64 -2.99
N ALA A 17 15.30 -2.97 -3.03
CA ALA A 17 15.47 -3.75 -4.25
C ALA A 17 14.24 -3.63 -5.16
N VAL A 18 14.45 -3.70 -6.47
CA VAL A 18 13.36 -3.68 -7.48
C VAL A 18 12.49 -4.94 -7.45
N HIS A 19 12.99 -6.02 -6.84
CA HIS A 19 12.30 -7.28 -6.63
C HIS A 19 13.04 -8.10 -5.57
N VAL A 20 12.29 -8.82 -4.73
CA VAL A 20 12.78 -9.78 -3.74
C VAL A 20 11.99 -11.08 -3.92
N ASP A 21 12.71 -12.19 -4.02
CA ASP A 21 12.13 -13.52 -4.16
C ASP A 21 11.75 -14.12 -2.79
N GLU A 22 10.44 -14.20 -2.51
CA GLU A 22 9.85 -14.75 -1.28
C GLU A 22 8.71 -15.74 -1.57
N GLY A 23 8.82 -16.45 -2.69
CA GLY A 23 7.81 -17.42 -3.13
C GLY A 23 6.49 -16.75 -3.49
N VAL A 24 5.40 -17.08 -2.77
CA VAL A 24 4.08 -16.46 -3.03
C VAL A 24 4.03 -14.98 -2.61
N LEU A 25 4.99 -14.53 -1.80
CA LEU A 25 5.13 -13.15 -1.34
C LEU A 25 6.17 -12.35 -2.14
N SER A 26 6.80 -12.94 -3.17
CA SER A 26 7.78 -12.24 -4.00
C SER A 26 7.25 -10.92 -4.52
N GLY A 27 8.07 -9.87 -4.44
CA GLY A 27 7.66 -8.52 -4.86
C GLY A 27 8.75 -7.47 -4.63
N PRO A 28 8.50 -6.21 -5.03
CA PRO A 28 7.27 -5.70 -5.60
C PRO A 28 7.08 -6.20 -7.04
N VAL A 29 5.87 -6.65 -7.38
CA VAL A 29 5.52 -7.03 -8.76
C VAL A 29 4.85 -5.83 -9.44
N VAL A 30 5.57 -4.71 -9.57
CA VAL A 30 4.93 -3.48 -10.05
C VAL A 30 4.96 -3.34 -11.58
N ASN A 31 5.93 -3.94 -12.26
CA ASN A 31 5.81 -4.23 -13.69
C ASN A 31 4.95 -5.48 -13.94
N SER A 32 3.95 -5.76 -13.10
CA SER A 32 3.06 -6.87 -13.39
C SER A 32 2.17 -6.51 -14.56
N PRO A 33 1.81 -7.50 -15.40
CA PRO A 33 0.69 -7.36 -16.32
C PRO A 33 -0.54 -6.70 -15.66
N ARG A 34 -0.76 -6.83 -14.34
CA ARG A 34 -1.97 -6.37 -13.61
C ARG A 34 -2.22 -4.86 -13.65
N GLN A 35 -1.19 -4.02 -13.75
CA GLN A 35 -1.41 -2.58 -13.97
C GLN A 35 -1.88 -2.29 -15.40
N LEU A 36 -1.33 -3.00 -16.41
CA LEU A 36 -1.89 -2.96 -17.77
C LEU A 36 -3.33 -3.49 -17.79
N TRP A 37 -3.68 -4.48 -16.97
CA TRP A 37 -5.07 -4.96 -16.84
C TRP A 37 -6.02 -3.89 -16.30
N SER A 38 -5.57 -2.96 -15.44
CA SER A 38 -6.44 -1.88 -14.94
C SER A 38 -6.70 -0.82 -16.01
N VAL A 39 -5.67 -0.44 -16.77
CA VAL A 39 -5.81 0.47 -17.92
C VAL A 39 -6.62 -0.17 -19.04
N ALA A 40 -6.29 -1.41 -19.41
CA ALA A 40 -7.03 -2.18 -20.42
C ALA A 40 -8.46 -2.46 -19.96
N GLY A 41 -8.68 -2.73 -18.68
CA GLY A 41 -10.00 -2.91 -18.10
C GLY A 41 -10.85 -1.64 -18.15
N TYR A 42 -10.27 -0.48 -17.81
CA TYR A 42 -10.95 0.80 -17.98
C TYR A 42 -11.24 1.09 -19.47
N LEU A 43 -10.28 0.85 -20.35
CA LEU A 43 -10.44 1.06 -21.79
C LEU A 43 -11.53 0.15 -22.35
N SER A 44 -11.53 -1.14 -22.03
CA SER A 44 -12.55 -2.12 -22.43
C SER A 44 -13.92 -1.76 -21.86
N MET A 45 -14.01 -1.31 -20.60
CA MET A 45 -15.26 -0.80 -20.02
C MET A 45 -15.83 0.37 -20.84
N VAL A 46 -15.00 1.31 -21.31
CA VAL A 46 -15.46 2.42 -22.15
C VAL A 46 -15.81 1.95 -23.56
N LEU A 47 -14.88 1.26 -24.24
CA LEU A 47 -15.01 0.84 -25.64
C LEU A 47 -16.14 -0.17 -25.81
N GLU A 48 -16.05 -1.32 -25.14
CA GLU A 48 -16.97 -2.45 -25.27
C GLU A 48 -18.19 -2.30 -24.36
N GLY A 49 -18.02 -1.78 -23.14
CA GLY A 49 -19.11 -1.66 -22.18
C GLY A 49 -20.08 -0.51 -22.51
N VAL A 50 -19.56 0.72 -22.49
CA VAL A 50 -20.37 1.93 -22.71
C VAL A 50 -20.73 2.09 -24.18
N PHE A 51 -19.73 2.10 -25.07
CA PHE A 51 -19.95 2.35 -26.50
C PHE A 51 -20.29 1.08 -27.30
N GLY A 52 -20.06 -0.11 -26.73
CA GLY A 52 -20.44 -1.35 -27.39
C GLY A 52 -19.59 -1.71 -28.60
N VAL A 53 -18.39 -1.14 -28.75
CA VAL A 53 -17.51 -1.43 -29.88
C VAL A 53 -16.88 -2.80 -29.66
N GLU A 54 -17.33 -3.78 -30.43
CA GLU A 54 -16.90 -5.17 -30.35
C GLU A 54 -15.73 -5.43 -31.32
N ASP A 55 -14.93 -6.47 -31.07
CA ASP A 55 -13.76 -6.84 -31.89
C ASP A 55 -14.09 -7.14 -33.36
N ASP A 56 -15.34 -7.55 -33.64
CA ASP A 56 -15.84 -7.82 -34.99
C ASP A 56 -16.38 -6.57 -35.72
N GLY A 57 -16.26 -5.40 -35.10
CA GLY A 57 -16.73 -4.11 -35.62
C GLY A 57 -18.23 -3.87 -35.43
N ARG A 58 -18.95 -4.75 -34.72
CA ARG A 58 -20.33 -4.46 -34.30
C ARG A 58 -20.34 -3.39 -33.22
N ILE A 59 -21.47 -2.69 -33.15
CA ILE A 59 -21.73 -1.65 -32.16
C ILE A 59 -22.98 -2.05 -31.38
N ALA A 60 -22.79 -2.52 -30.15
CA ALA A 60 -23.81 -3.11 -29.30
C ALA A 60 -23.74 -2.58 -27.86
N PRO A 61 -23.90 -1.26 -27.63
CA PRO A 61 -23.84 -0.67 -26.30
C PRO A 61 -24.90 -1.29 -25.38
N LYS A 62 -24.52 -1.52 -24.12
CA LYS A 62 -25.41 -2.05 -23.08
C LYS A 62 -25.28 -1.15 -21.87
N LEU A 63 -26.12 -0.12 -21.83
CA LEU A 63 -25.99 0.94 -20.85
C LEU A 63 -27.09 0.86 -19.79
N PRO A 64 -26.77 0.55 -18.52
CA PRO A 64 -27.73 0.64 -17.44
C PRO A 64 -28.34 2.04 -17.36
N VAL A 65 -29.66 2.14 -17.29
CA VAL A 65 -30.37 3.43 -17.23
C VAL A 65 -29.91 4.27 -16.03
N SER A 66 -29.52 3.60 -14.93
CA SER A 66 -28.98 4.25 -13.72
C SER A 66 -27.64 4.97 -13.94
N LEU A 67 -26.85 4.59 -14.94
CA LEU A 67 -25.57 5.25 -15.25
C LEU A 67 -25.70 6.44 -16.20
N VAL A 68 -26.87 6.61 -16.85
CA VAL A 68 -27.09 7.68 -17.83
C VAL A 68 -26.83 9.07 -17.25
N PRO A 69 -27.32 9.44 -16.04
CA PRO A 69 -27.03 10.77 -15.48
C PRO A 69 -25.54 11.01 -15.26
N THR A 70 -24.78 10.00 -14.82
CA THR A 70 -23.34 10.11 -14.59
C THR A 70 -22.56 10.26 -15.88
N LEU A 71 -22.94 9.53 -16.93
CA LEU A 71 -22.21 9.53 -18.20
C LEU A 71 -22.56 10.71 -19.12
N PHE A 72 -23.85 11.07 -19.20
CA PHE A 72 -24.32 12.12 -20.10
C PHE A 72 -24.37 13.50 -19.43
N GLY A 73 -24.50 13.56 -18.11
CA GLY A 73 -24.82 14.82 -17.40
C GLY A 73 -26.06 15.49 -18.00
N GLU A 74 -25.92 16.75 -18.37
CA GLU A 74 -26.97 17.55 -19.01
C GLU A 74 -27.03 17.40 -20.54
N HIS A 75 -26.13 16.61 -21.14
CA HIS A 75 -26.04 16.47 -22.59
C HIS A 75 -26.97 15.37 -23.13
N ASP A 76 -27.37 15.52 -24.40
CA ASP A 76 -28.11 14.51 -25.15
C ASP A 76 -27.18 13.47 -25.81
N ARG A 77 -25.87 13.71 -25.81
CA ARG A 77 -24.88 12.91 -26.54
C ARG A 77 -23.58 12.73 -25.75
N ILE A 78 -22.99 11.55 -25.89
CA ILE A 78 -21.59 11.29 -25.51
C ILE A 78 -20.81 10.81 -26.73
N ARG A 79 -19.50 11.05 -26.72
CA ARG A 79 -18.61 10.79 -27.86
C ARG A 79 -17.37 10.03 -27.43
N LEU A 80 -16.94 9.11 -28.27
CA LEU A 80 -15.68 8.39 -28.18
C LEU A 80 -14.93 8.57 -29.49
N ASP A 81 -13.66 8.92 -29.39
CA ASP A 81 -12.75 9.09 -30.51
C ASP A 81 -11.56 8.15 -30.30
N ASP A 82 -11.38 7.19 -31.21
CA ASP A 82 -10.26 6.24 -31.19
C ASP A 82 -9.11 6.65 -32.14
N GLY A 83 -9.19 7.86 -32.71
CA GLY A 83 -8.26 8.41 -33.69
C GLY A 83 -8.55 8.00 -35.14
N LYS A 84 -9.47 7.04 -35.37
CA LYS A 84 -9.90 6.57 -36.70
C LYS A 84 -11.40 6.71 -36.91
N GLN A 85 -12.19 6.51 -35.87
CA GLN A 85 -13.64 6.52 -35.84
C GLN A 85 -14.14 7.37 -34.66
N HIS A 86 -15.26 8.04 -34.89
CA HIS A 86 -15.98 8.80 -33.88
C HIS A 86 -17.32 8.10 -33.62
N TYR A 87 -17.48 7.54 -32.42
CA TYR A 87 -18.73 6.93 -31.99
C TYR A 87 -19.53 7.93 -31.18
N VAL A 88 -20.80 8.10 -31.52
CA VAL A 88 -21.72 9.01 -30.85
C VAL A 88 -22.91 8.22 -30.33
N LEU A 89 -23.09 8.18 -29.01
CA LEU A 89 -24.32 7.67 -28.43
C LEU A 89 -25.28 8.82 -28.17
N VAL A 90 -26.51 8.70 -28.67
CA VAL A 90 -27.58 9.68 -28.46
C VAL A 90 -28.55 9.13 -27.43
N ARG A 91 -28.77 9.89 -26.36
CA ARG A 91 -29.70 9.58 -25.28
C ARG A 91 -31.15 9.56 -25.81
N PRO A 92 -32.02 8.65 -25.34
CA PRO A 92 -33.45 8.72 -25.65
C PRO A 92 -34.11 9.89 -24.92
N LYS A 93 -35.16 10.47 -25.52
CA LYS A 93 -35.94 11.55 -24.90
C LYS A 93 -36.58 11.15 -23.57
N GLN A 94 -36.93 9.87 -23.43
CA GLN A 94 -37.48 9.28 -22.21
C GLN A 94 -36.63 8.09 -21.81
N LEU A 95 -36.17 8.07 -20.55
CA LEU A 95 -35.48 6.94 -19.97
C LEU A 95 -36.52 5.96 -19.45
N ALA A 96 -36.47 4.71 -19.91
CA ALA A 96 -37.36 3.64 -19.49
C ALA A 96 -36.60 2.31 -19.43
N GLY A 97 -37.06 1.40 -18.57
CA GLY A 97 -36.44 0.09 -18.35
C GLY A 97 -35.16 0.14 -17.51
N GLU A 98 -34.46 -0.99 -17.44
CA GLU A 98 -33.20 -1.11 -16.69
C GLU A 98 -31.97 -0.91 -17.58
N LEU A 99 -32.09 -1.19 -18.88
CA LEU A 99 -30.99 -1.21 -19.83
C LEU A 99 -31.37 -0.48 -21.12
N LEU A 100 -30.48 0.37 -21.62
CA LEU A 100 -30.51 0.93 -22.96
C LEU A 100 -29.58 0.13 -23.88
N VAL A 101 -30.04 -0.10 -25.11
CA VAL A 101 -29.30 -0.80 -26.16
C VAL A 101 -29.28 0.02 -27.45
N ALA A 102 -28.52 -0.41 -28.45
CA ALA A 102 -28.56 0.21 -29.78
C ALA A 102 -29.95 0.09 -30.42
N GLY A 103 -30.49 1.23 -30.84
CA GLY A 103 -31.58 1.34 -31.80
C GLY A 103 -31.03 1.64 -33.19
N ASP A 104 -31.46 2.74 -33.79
CA ASP A 104 -30.99 3.15 -35.11
C ASP A 104 -29.48 3.50 -35.09
N ILE A 105 -28.74 2.92 -36.03
CA ILE A 105 -27.31 3.17 -36.23
C ILE A 105 -27.11 3.82 -37.60
N GLN A 106 -26.55 5.03 -37.61
CA GLN A 106 -26.21 5.77 -38.83
C GLN A 106 -24.69 5.89 -38.94
N ARG A 107 -24.15 5.64 -40.14
CA ARG A 107 -22.72 5.76 -40.43
C ARG A 107 -22.52 6.80 -41.52
N ASP A 108 -21.71 7.82 -41.24
CA ASP A 108 -21.32 8.89 -42.16
C ASP A 108 -19.80 9.07 -42.10
N GLY A 109 -19.10 8.55 -43.11
CA GLY A 109 -17.63 8.53 -43.14
C GLY A 109 -17.04 7.81 -41.92
N SER A 110 -16.27 8.54 -41.11
CA SER A 110 -15.68 8.06 -39.86
C SER A 110 -16.57 8.27 -38.63
N ILE A 111 -17.81 8.73 -38.80
CA ILE A 111 -18.74 8.99 -37.69
C ILE A 111 -19.81 7.92 -37.67
N THR A 112 -19.95 7.22 -36.55
CA THR A 112 -21.08 6.32 -36.28
C THR A 112 -21.94 6.88 -35.16
N THR A 113 -23.21 7.17 -35.46
CA THR A 113 -24.19 7.65 -34.49
C THR A 113 -25.17 6.54 -34.14
N VAL A 114 -25.35 6.27 -32.86
CA VAL A 114 -26.26 5.25 -32.32
C VAL A 114 -27.31 5.93 -31.47
N GLN A 115 -28.58 5.78 -31.86
CA GLN A 115 -29.69 6.16 -31.00
C GLN A 115 -29.90 5.08 -29.94
N LEU A 116 -29.70 5.42 -28.67
CA LEU A 116 -30.00 4.50 -27.58
C LEU A 116 -31.51 4.38 -27.40
N VAL A 117 -32.00 3.15 -27.22
CA VAL A 117 -33.41 2.82 -26.97
C VAL A 117 -33.54 1.86 -25.78
N PRO A 118 -34.65 1.92 -25.01
CA PRO A 118 -34.90 0.94 -23.96
C PRO A 118 -34.92 -0.48 -24.50
N LEU A 119 -34.24 -1.42 -23.84
CA LEU A 119 -34.41 -2.83 -24.13
C LEU A 119 -35.82 -3.26 -23.72
N HIS A 120 -36.65 -3.61 -24.70
CA HIS A 120 -38.00 -4.13 -24.45
C HIS A 120 -37.86 -5.64 -24.18
N ALA A 121 -38.01 -6.05 -22.93
CA ALA A 121 -37.86 -7.44 -22.53
C ALA A 121 -38.98 -8.31 -23.10
N THR A 122 -38.72 -9.07 -24.17
CA THR A 122 -39.55 -10.21 -24.57
C THR A 122 -39.21 -11.41 -23.68
N GLY A 123 -39.83 -11.46 -22.51
CA GLY A 123 -39.61 -12.53 -21.53
C GLY A 123 -38.47 -12.20 -20.57
N ALA A 124 -38.81 -11.64 -19.41
CA ALA A 124 -37.86 -11.41 -18.33
C ALA A 124 -37.29 -12.75 -17.87
N THR A 125 -36.09 -13.09 -18.33
CA THR A 125 -35.24 -14.02 -17.59
C THR A 125 -34.70 -13.20 -16.41
N PRO A 126 -35.01 -13.53 -15.16
CA PRO A 126 -34.47 -12.78 -14.03
C PRO A 126 -32.95 -12.76 -14.17
N SER A 127 -32.36 -11.56 -14.17
CA SER A 127 -30.91 -11.41 -14.11
C SER A 127 -30.41 -12.31 -12.99
N PRO A 128 -29.42 -13.19 -13.23
CA PRO A 128 -28.85 -13.99 -12.16
C PRO A 128 -28.46 -13.00 -11.07
N ALA A 129 -29.00 -13.19 -9.88
CA ALA A 129 -28.66 -12.34 -8.74
C ALA A 129 -27.14 -12.28 -8.70
N ILE A 130 -26.57 -11.07 -8.79
CA ILE A 130 -25.14 -10.88 -8.58
C ILE A 130 -24.90 -11.47 -7.20
N LEU A 131 -24.30 -12.67 -7.16
CA LEU A 131 -23.88 -13.33 -5.93
C LEU A 131 -22.78 -12.45 -5.37
N ARG A 132 -23.16 -11.41 -4.64
CA ARG A 132 -22.22 -10.62 -3.87
C ARG A 132 -21.66 -11.56 -2.81
N PRO A 133 -20.36 -11.86 -2.82
CA PRO A 133 -19.79 -12.66 -1.74
C PRO A 133 -20.15 -12.00 -0.41
N SER A 134 -20.51 -12.82 0.58
CA SER A 134 -20.97 -12.34 1.89
C SER A 134 -19.95 -11.44 2.60
N ALA A 135 -18.67 -11.57 2.24
CA ALA A 135 -17.62 -10.63 2.58
C ALA A 135 -16.83 -10.25 1.31
N VAL A 136 -16.95 -8.99 0.89
CA VAL A 136 -16.17 -8.40 -0.21
C VAL A 136 -14.88 -7.74 0.32
N PHE A 137 -14.86 -7.43 1.62
CA PHE A 137 -13.78 -6.71 2.27
C PHE A 137 -13.18 -7.54 3.40
N ALA A 138 -11.87 -7.40 3.60
CA ALA A 138 -11.20 -7.95 4.76
C ALA A 138 -11.83 -7.43 6.07
N PRO A 139 -11.82 -8.23 7.16
CA PRO A 139 -12.34 -7.77 8.44
C PRO A 139 -11.55 -6.56 8.95
N ALA A 140 -12.16 -5.79 9.84
CA ALA A 140 -11.51 -4.62 10.43
C ALA A 140 -10.19 -4.96 11.11
N THR A 141 -9.19 -4.09 10.94
CA THR A 141 -7.88 -4.19 11.59
C THR A 141 -8.04 -4.22 13.11
N PRO A 142 -7.45 -5.22 13.81
CA PRO A 142 -7.51 -5.30 15.26
C PRO A 142 -6.78 -4.15 15.97
N ALA A 143 -7.10 -3.96 17.25
CA ALA A 143 -6.28 -3.17 18.15
C ALA A 143 -4.91 -3.85 18.39
N ALA A 144 -3.93 -3.07 18.85
CA ALA A 144 -2.60 -3.58 19.18
C ALA A 144 -2.67 -4.69 20.25
N PRO A 145 -1.81 -5.73 20.17
CA PRO A 145 -1.75 -6.75 21.21
C PRO A 145 -1.31 -6.14 22.54
N VAL A 146 -1.94 -6.57 23.63
CA VAL A 146 -1.63 -6.10 24.99
C VAL A 146 -0.96 -7.22 25.79
N PRO A 147 0.39 -7.35 25.72
CA PRO A 147 1.12 -8.37 26.46
C PRO A 147 1.10 -8.10 27.96
N ARG A 148 1.03 -9.18 28.75
CA ARG A 148 1.20 -9.16 30.21
C ARG A 148 2.55 -9.75 30.56
N GLU A 149 3.38 -8.97 31.24
CA GLU A 149 4.68 -9.44 31.71
C GLU A 149 4.52 -10.34 32.94
N THR A 150 5.34 -11.39 32.99
CA THR A 150 5.42 -12.39 34.04
C THR A 150 6.89 -12.67 34.37
N THR A 151 7.15 -13.44 35.43
CA THR A 151 8.50 -13.87 35.79
C THR A 151 9.15 -14.74 34.71
N ALA A 152 8.37 -15.55 34.00
CA ALA A 152 8.86 -16.45 32.94
C ALA A 152 8.97 -15.80 31.55
N GLY A 153 8.42 -14.59 31.35
CA GLY A 153 8.32 -13.93 30.05
C GLY A 153 7.00 -13.19 29.88
N TRP A 154 6.35 -13.32 28.73
CA TRP A 154 5.13 -12.59 28.40
C TRP A 154 3.98 -13.52 28.04
N GLN A 155 2.78 -13.16 28.48
CA GLN A 155 1.51 -13.77 28.10
C GLN A 155 0.72 -12.81 27.22
N ILE A 156 0.31 -13.25 26.04
CA ILE A 156 -0.37 -12.44 25.04
C ILE A 156 -1.76 -13.06 24.82
N PRO A 157 -2.84 -12.38 25.26
CA PRO A 157 -4.19 -12.79 24.91
C PRO A 157 -4.40 -12.71 23.39
N VAL A 158 -4.89 -13.78 22.80
CA VAL A 158 -5.22 -13.86 21.36
C VAL A 158 -6.72 -14.17 21.25
N PRO A 159 -7.55 -13.16 20.88
CA PRO A 159 -8.99 -13.37 20.75
C PRO A 159 -9.32 -14.40 19.67
N ALA A 160 -10.51 -15.00 19.75
CA ALA A 160 -10.97 -15.95 18.74
C ALA A 160 -10.95 -15.33 17.34
N GLY A 161 -10.56 -16.13 16.33
CA GLY A 161 -10.43 -15.67 14.94
C GLY A 161 -9.26 -14.72 14.68
N HIS A 162 -8.38 -14.48 15.66
CA HIS A 162 -7.17 -13.67 15.46
C HIS A 162 -5.92 -14.54 15.28
N VAL A 163 -4.95 -14.01 14.56
CA VAL A 163 -3.61 -14.59 14.43
C VAL A 163 -2.61 -13.64 15.06
N LEU A 164 -1.81 -14.17 15.98
CA LEU A 164 -0.68 -13.44 16.57
C LEU A 164 0.55 -13.63 15.71
N TRP A 165 1.18 -12.51 15.37
CA TRP A 165 2.46 -12.45 14.67
C TRP A 165 3.53 -11.96 15.64
N ARG A 166 4.66 -12.67 15.67
CA ARG A 166 5.87 -12.33 16.41
C ARG A 166 7.02 -12.25 15.40
N ASP A 167 7.55 -11.05 15.19
CA ASP A 167 8.65 -10.79 14.25
C ASP A 167 8.42 -11.41 12.87
N GLY A 168 7.21 -11.24 12.34
CA GLY A 168 6.81 -11.77 11.03
C GLY A 168 6.42 -13.26 11.02
N GLN A 169 6.55 -13.97 12.14
CA GLN A 169 6.16 -15.38 12.25
C GLN A 169 4.87 -15.55 13.05
N THR A 170 3.99 -16.46 12.62
CA THR A 170 2.78 -16.77 13.38
C THR A 170 3.11 -17.51 14.68
N LEU A 171 2.40 -17.17 15.76
CA LEU A 171 2.52 -17.83 17.06
C LEU A 171 1.17 -18.43 17.44
N THR A 172 1.15 -19.74 17.69
CA THR A 172 -0.08 -20.46 18.02
C THR A 172 -0.38 -20.35 19.53
N PRO A 173 -1.54 -19.79 19.93
CA PRO A 173 -1.93 -19.70 21.33
C PRO A 173 -2.43 -21.04 21.88
N THR A 174 -2.21 -21.28 23.17
CA THR A 174 -2.86 -22.38 23.91
C THR A 174 -4.00 -21.81 24.73
N ARG A 175 -5.24 -22.30 24.51
CA ARG A 175 -6.46 -21.79 25.17
C ARG A 175 -6.60 -20.25 25.07
N GLY A 176 -6.28 -19.69 23.89
CA GLY A 176 -6.41 -18.25 23.63
C GLY A 176 -5.28 -17.39 24.24
N VAL A 177 -4.21 -17.98 24.76
CA VAL A 177 -3.05 -17.26 25.28
C VAL A 177 -1.78 -17.79 24.62
N ALA A 178 -1.01 -16.90 24.01
CA ALA A 178 0.33 -17.21 23.54
C ALA A 178 1.37 -16.82 24.60
N THR A 179 2.46 -17.56 24.67
CA THR A 179 3.54 -17.33 25.64
C THR A 179 4.86 -17.11 24.91
N ILE A 180 5.61 -16.11 25.33
CA ILE A 180 6.96 -15.82 24.84
C ILE A 180 7.90 -15.82 26.04
N ALA A 181 8.97 -16.63 25.99
CA ALA A 181 9.95 -16.72 27.07
C ALA A 181 10.84 -15.46 27.12
N ARG A 182 11.41 -15.19 28.30
CA ARG A 182 12.44 -14.15 28.45
C ARG A 182 13.80 -14.66 27.98
N ASP A 183 14.10 -14.47 26.71
CA ASP A 183 15.34 -14.92 26.06
C ASP A 183 16.40 -13.81 25.91
N GLY A 184 16.10 -12.60 26.37
CA GLY A 184 16.99 -11.43 26.28
C GLY A 184 16.92 -10.70 24.94
N ALA A 185 16.16 -11.20 23.97
CA ALA A 185 15.82 -10.48 22.76
C ALA A 185 14.55 -9.66 22.97
N SER A 186 14.36 -8.68 22.09
CA SER A 186 13.10 -8.00 21.91
C SER A 186 12.30 -8.62 20.78
N HIS A 187 10.98 -8.67 20.97
CA HIS A 187 10.04 -9.21 20.01
C HIS A 187 8.95 -8.20 19.70
N CYS A 188 8.65 -8.01 18.43
CA CYS A 188 7.58 -7.13 18.00
C CYS A 188 6.34 -7.93 17.59
N LEU A 189 5.19 -7.53 18.13
CA LEU A 189 3.94 -8.26 18.05
C LEU A 189 2.89 -7.48 17.26
N SER A 190 2.10 -8.18 16.46
CA SER A 190 0.89 -7.64 15.83
C SER A 190 -0.20 -8.71 15.74
N LEU A 191 -1.44 -8.27 15.59
CA LEU A 191 -2.60 -9.14 15.39
C LEU A 191 -3.20 -8.90 14.01
N THR A 192 -3.66 -9.97 13.38
CA THR A 192 -4.60 -9.93 12.26
C THR A 192 -5.87 -10.66 12.66
N ARG A 193 -6.98 -10.39 11.96
CA ARG A 193 -8.25 -11.09 12.14
C ARG A 193 -8.60 -11.83 10.86
N ARG A 194 -9.06 -13.08 10.99
CA ARG A 194 -9.52 -13.92 9.88
C ARG A 194 -11.03 -14.08 9.91
N GLU A 195 -11.65 -13.98 8.74
CA GLU A 195 -13.06 -14.25 8.51
C GLU A 195 -13.22 -14.96 7.16
N GLY A 196 -13.57 -16.25 7.21
CA GLY A 196 -13.54 -17.11 6.02
C GLY A 196 -12.13 -17.18 5.44
N THR A 197 -11.99 -16.79 4.17
CA THR A 197 -10.70 -16.75 3.45
C THR A 197 -10.01 -15.39 3.52
N LEU A 198 -10.62 -14.40 4.18
CA LEU A 198 -10.09 -13.04 4.24
C LEU A 198 -9.35 -12.81 5.56
N GLU A 199 -8.27 -12.02 5.50
CA GLU A 199 -7.46 -11.62 6.64
C GLU A 199 -7.31 -10.09 6.64
N SER A 200 -7.47 -9.47 7.81
CA SER A 200 -7.29 -8.02 7.97
C SER A 200 -5.84 -7.59 7.75
N LEU A 201 -5.62 -6.28 7.65
CA LEU A 201 -4.29 -5.72 7.87
C LEU A 201 -3.81 -6.01 9.30
N HIS A 202 -2.50 -5.91 9.50
CA HIS A 202 -1.89 -5.99 10.83
C HIS A 202 -2.33 -4.82 11.71
N SER A 203 -2.59 -5.12 12.99
CA SER A 203 -2.76 -4.11 14.03
C SER A 203 -1.52 -3.23 14.16
N PRO A 204 -1.63 -2.07 14.85
CA PRO A 204 -0.46 -1.39 15.36
C PRO A 204 0.39 -2.37 16.18
N MET A 205 1.70 -2.18 16.09
CA MET A 205 2.68 -3.10 16.64
C MET A 205 2.94 -2.79 18.12
N THR A 206 3.19 -3.81 18.93
CA THR A 206 3.66 -3.65 20.31
C THR A 206 4.89 -4.51 20.50
N CYS A 207 6.02 -3.91 20.88
CA CYS A 207 7.25 -4.66 21.13
C CYS A 207 7.48 -4.87 22.63
N ILE A 208 7.93 -6.08 22.97
CA ILE A 208 8.29 -6.54 24.31
C ILE A 208 9.79 -6.85 24.38
N GLY A 209 10.34 -6.93 25.59
CA GLY A 209 11.77 -7.20 25.81
C GLY A 209 12.61 -5.93 26.02
N PRO A 210 13.95 -6.06 26.08
CA PRO A 210 14.85 -4.95 26.35
C PRO A 210 14.83 -3.89 25.23
N GLN A 211 14.59 -2.63 25.58
CA GLN A 211 14.60 -1.52 24.63
C GLN A 211 15.35 -0.34 25.23
N GLN A 212 16.07 0.40 24.39
CA GLN A 212 16.73 1.64 24.78
C GLN A 212 16.23 2.77 23.90
N VAL A 213 15.71 3.82 24.52
CA VAL A 213 15.21 5.00 23.82
C VAL A 213 16.20 6.13 24.07
N LEU A 214 16.77 6.65 22.98
CA LEU A 214 17.71 7.75 22.99
C LEU A 214 17.00 9.00 22.46
N ALA A 215 16.79 9.99 23.32
CA ALA A 215 16.22 11.27 22.90
C ALA A 215 17.16 11.99 21.91
N GLY A 216 16.57 12.71 20.95
CA GLY A 216 17.30 13.45 19.93
C GLY A 216 16.75 13.19 18.53
N ASP A 217 17.23 13.97 17.57
CA ASP A 217 16.68 14.02 16.20
C ASP A 217 17.69 13.67 15.11
N ARG A 218 18.99 13.77 15.40
CA ARG A 218 20.05 13.62 14.38
C ARG A 218 21.33 12.93 14.82
N HIS A 219 21.77 13.09 16.07
CA HIS A 219 23.04 12.56 16.55
C HIS A 219 22.86 11.89 17.90
N TRP A 220 23.37 10.67 18.03
CA TRP A 220 23.37 9.93 19.29
C TRP A 220 24.73 9.31 19.57
N GLN A 221 25.07 9.26 20.85
CA GLN A 221 26.18 8.47 21.37
C GLN A 221 25.60 7.37 22.22
N TRP A 222 26.06 6.15 22.00
CA TRP A 222 25.48 4.98 22.63
C TRP A 222 26.52 3.87 22.78
N THR A 223 26.47 3.13 23.88
CA THR A 223 27.34 1.96 24.08
C THR A 223 26.48 0.71 23.97
N ALA A 224 26.76 -0.13 22.97
CA ALA A 224 26.07 -1.40 22.80
C ALA A 224 26.38 -2.30 24.01
N PRO A 225 25.37 -2.69 24.82
CA PRO A 225 25.60 -3.50 26.01
C PRO A 225 26.10 -4.91 25.69
N THR A 226 25.67 -5.44 24.55
CA THR A 226 25.99 -6.79 24.09
C THR A 226 26.30 -6.77 22.60
N ALA A 227 27.14 -7.71 22.17
CA ALA A 227 27.37 -7.94 20.76
C ALA A 227 26.18 -8.72 20.15
N GLY A 228 25.87 -8.46 18.88
CA GLY A 228 24.84 -9.17 18.14
C GLY A 228 23.99 -8.25 17.24
N CYS A 229 22.84 -8.75 16.82
CA CYS A 229 21.91 -8.04 15.96
C CYS A 229 21.06 -7.06 16.77
N TRP A 230 21.04 -5.80 16.34
CA TRP A 230 20.25 -4.74 16.93
C TRP A 230 19.35 -4.10 15.89
N ARG A 231 18.06 -3.96 16.24
CA ARG A 231 17.06 -3.26 15.44
C ARG A 231 16.93 -1.82 15.91
N ALA A 232 16.87 -0.91 14.96
CA ALA A 232 16.68 0.51 15.17
C ALA A 232 15.37 1.00 14.55
N ARG A 233 14.68 1.91 15.23
CA ARG A 233 13.50 2.65 14.73
C ARG A 233 13.56 4.09 15.22
N LEU A 234 13.10 5.02 14.42
CA LEU A 234 12.92 6.41 14.82
C LEU A 234 11.48 6.64 15.27
N ARG A 235 11.32 7.39 16.35
CA ARG A 235 10.04 7.97 16.70
C ARG A 235 9.93 9.34 16.03
N TYR A 236 8.84 9.55 15.30
CA TYR A 236 8.72 10.71 14.45
C TYR A 236 7.27 11.15 14.19
N ASP A 237 7.11 12.37 13.70
CA ASP A 237 5.88 12.89 13.12
C ASP A 237 6.17 13.54 11.75
N ASN A 238 5.40 13.20 10.72
CA ASN A 238 5.52 13.75 9.37
C ASN A 238 4.16 14.29 8.88
N PRO A 239 3.86 15.57 9.14
CA PRO A 239 2.60 16.20 8.78
C PRO A 239 2.59 16.77 7.35
N ASN A 240 3.47 16.31 6.45
CA ASN A 240 3.69 16.93 5.14
C ASN A 240 2.73 16.49 4.03
N GLY A 241 1.78 15.60 4.34
CA GLY A 241 0.72 15.18 3.43
C GLY A 241 -0.25 14.22 4.11
N PRO A 242 -1.37 13.88 3.45
CA PRO A 242 -2.27 12.85 3.95
C PRO A 242 -1.65 11.45 3.82
N ILE A 243 -2.12 10.50 4.64
CA ILE A 243 -1.55 9.14 4.72
C ILE A 243 -1.65 8.33 3.42
N ASN A 244 -2.55 8.73 2.51
CA ASN A 244 -2.75 8.10 1.22
C ASN A 244 -1.84 8.66 0.11
N THR A 245 -0.86 9.51 0.44
CA THR A 245 0.15 10.02 -0.49
C THR A 245 1.56 9.75 0.02
N GLY A 246 2.56 9.78 -0.89
CA GLY A 246 3.93 9.36 -0.55
C GLY A 246 5.05 10.26 -1.06
N VAL A 247 4.78 11.32 -1.84
CA VAL A 247 5.85 12.12 -2.49
C VAL A 247 6.81 12.75 -1.49
N THR A 248 6.30 13.15 -0.33
CA THR A 248 7.05 13.82 0.75
C THR A 248 7.22 12.93 1.99
N ALA A 249 7.07 11.61 1.83
CA ALA A 249 7.56 10.65 2.81
C ALA A 249 9.06 10.90 3.04
N ALA A 250 9.47 11.04 4.29
CA ALA A 250 10.86 11.36 4.57
C ALA A 250 11.72 10.10 4.47
N VAL A 251 12.82 10.19 3.73
CA VAL A 251 13.79 9.12 3.54
C VAL A 251 15.14 9.63 4.02
N LYS A 252 15.71 8.95 5.00
CA LYS A 252 17.01 9.29 5.60
C LYS A 252 17.91 8.07 5.57
N THR A 253 19.19 8.29 5.88
CA THR A 253 20.15 7.20 6.07
C THR A 253 20.57 7.19 7.53
N LEU A 254 20.24 6.11 8.25
CA LEU A 254 20.76 5.90 9.60
C LEU A 254 22.16 5.29 9.49
N VAL A 255 23.15 6.02 9.99
CA VAL A 255 24.56 5.68 9.93
C VAL A 255 25.03 5.30 11.33
N LEU A 256 25.61 4.11 11.46
CA LEU A 256 26.11 3.60 12.73
C LEU A 256 27.58 3.26 12.60
N GLN A 257 28.39 3.84 13.48
CA GLN A 257 29.84 3.68 13.53
C GLN A 257 30.28 3.33 14.95
N CYS A 258 30.75 2.10 15.15
CA CYS A 258 31.36 1.68 16.42
C CYS A 258 32.88 1.76 16.35
N GLU A 259 33.54 1.92 17.51
CA GLU A 259 35.00 2.04 17.58
C GLU A 259 35.72 0.81 16.97
N GLY A 260 36.56 1.03 15.96
CA GLY A 260 37.33 -0.03 15.30
C GLY A 260 36.51 -0.97 14.41
N GLN A 261 35.29 -0.58 14.00
CA GLN A 261 34.47 -1.31 13.04
C GLN A 261 34.24 -0.49 11.76
N PRO A 262 33.87 -1.11 10.63
CA PRO A 262 33.40 -0.36 9.48
C PRO A 262 32.06 0.32 9.77
N GLU A 263 31.82 1.43 9.07
CA GLU A 263 30.55 2.13 9.09
C GLU A 263 29.44 1.27 8.49
N GLN A 264 28.26 1.28 9.11
CA GLN A 264 27.06 0.66 8.57
C GLN A 264 26.01 1.72 8.24
N ARG A 265 25.49 1.69 7.01
CA ARG A 265 24.45 2.60 6.52
C ARG A 265 23.17 1.84 6.23
N ARG A 266 22.03 2.35 6.69
CA ARG A 266 20.71 1.75 6.43
C ARG A 266 19.70 2.82 6.03
N PRO A 267 18.93 2.62 4.94
CA PRO A 267 17.85 3.53 4.61
C PRO A 267 16.72 3.40 5.62
N ILE A 268 16.18 4.53 6.10
CA ILE A 268 15.05 4.55 7.02
C ILE A 268 13.97 5.50 6.50
N VAL A 269 12.73 5.04 6.53
CA VAL A 269 11.60 5.71 5.89
C VAL A 269 10.59 6.10 6.96
N MET A 270 10.11 7.35 6.84
CA MET A 270 9.17 8.01 7.73
C MET A 270 7.99 8.53 6.87
N PRO A 271 7.01 7.66 6.55
CA PRO A 271 5.80 8.04 5.81
C PRO A 271 5.02 9.17 6.48
N HIS A 272 4.07 9.77 5.76
CA HIS A 272 3.13 10.71 6.36
C HIS A 272 2.41 10.08 7.56
N SER A 273 2.21 10.87 8.60
CA SER A 273 1.64 10.41 9.85
C SER A 273 0.55 11.36 10.35
N VAL A 274 -0.41 10.79 11.09
CA VAL A 274 -1.39 11.57 11.87
C VAL A 274 -0.96 11.49 13.33
N GLY A 275 0.04 12.30 13.68
CA GLY A 275 0.70 12.27 14.99
C GLY A 275 1.96 11.40 15.01
N GLU A 276 2.52 11.26 16.21
CA GLU A 276 3.78 10.56 16.42
C GLU A 276 3.64 9.04 16.24
N GLN A 277 4.56 8.43 15.49
CA GLN A 277 4.62 6.99 15.27
C GLN A 277 6.08 6.52 15.08
N ASP A 278 6.27 5.22 14.89
CA ASP A 278 7.58 4.64 14.61
C ASP A 278 7.83 4.52 13.09
N SER A 279 9.07 4.74 12.67
CA SER A 279 9.54 4.57 11.29
C SER A 279 9.58 3.10 10.87
N THR A 280 10.02 2.84 9.62
CA THR A 280 10.54 1.52 9.27
C THR A 280 11.65 1.08 10.23
N ALA A 281 11.85 -0.22 10.33
CA ALA A 281 12.92 -0.81 11.12
C ALA A 281 14.12 -1.14 10.25
N VAL A 282 15.31 -0.92 10.81
CA VAL A 282 16.59 -1.34 10.19
C VAL A 282 17.42 -2.13 11.19
N GLU A 283 18.28 -3.01 10.71
CA GLU A 283 19.09 -3.90 11.56
C GLU A 283 20.59 -3.71 11.30
N PHE A 284 21.35 -3.80 12.40
CA PHE A 284 22.80 -3.66 12.44
C PHE A 284 23.43 -4.81 13.22
N GLU A 285 24.62 -5.24 12.80
CA GLU A 285 25.45 -6.18 13.56
C GLU A 285 26.49 -5.40 14.35
N LEU A 286 26.41 -5.48 15.67
CA LEU A 286 27.16 -4.58 16.55
C LEU A 286 28.07 -5.37 17.49
N PRO A 287 29.30 -4.92 17.74
CA PRO A 287 30.07 -5.36 18.89
C PRO A 287 29.62 -4.63 20.17
N ALA A 288 29.94 -5.20 21.34
CA ALA A 288 29.68 -4.58 22.64
C ALA A 288 30.68 -3.44 22.94
N ARG A 289 30.46 -2.24 22.38
CA ARG A 289 31.35 -1.07 22.55
C ARG A 289 30.62 0.26 22.29
N ALA A 290 31.35 1.37 22.44
CA ALA A 290 30.87 2.69 22.10
C ALA A 290 30.66 2.87 20.58
N CYS A 291 29.52 3.47 20.24
CA CYS A 291 29.06 3.73 18.89
C CYS A 291 28.51 5.15 18.77
N ARG A 292 28.73 5.75 17.60
CA ARG A 292 28.10 6.99 17.16
C ARG A 292 27.03 6.65 16.14
N ILE A 293 25.88 7.29 16.27
CA ILE A 293 24.76 7.13 15.34
C ILE A 293 24.40 8.51 14.79
N THR A 294 24.29 8.63 13.47
CA THR A 294 23.84 9.86 12.80
C THR A 294 22.69 9.59 11.85
N LEU A 295 21.80 10.57 11.71
CA LEU A 295 20.74 10.57 10.72
C LEU A 295 21.13 11.48 9.56
N ASP A 296 21.68 10.89 8.52
CA ASP A 296 22.10 11.58 7.31
C ASP A 296 20.92 11.76 6.34
N GLU A 297 21.05 12.71 5.42
CA GLU A 297 20.07 12.90 4.35
C GLU A 297 19.97 11.67 3.45
N GLY A 298 18.74 11.37 3.03
CA GLY A 298 18.44 10.39 2.00
C GLY A 298 17.78 11.06 0.80
N PHE A 299 17.30 10.24 -0.12
CA PHE A 299 16.62 10.70 -1.33
C PHE A 299 15.15 10.26 -1.30
N ASN A 300 14.21 11.20 -1.42
CA ASN A 300 12.78 10.90 -1.52
C ASN A 300 12.20 11.36 -2.86
N MET A 301 10.93 11.01 -3.09
CA MET A 301 10.28 11.23 -4.39
C MET A 301 10.13 12.71 -4.77
N SER A 302 10.04 13.63 -3.78
CA SER A 302 9.94 15.07 -4.06
C SER A 302 11.16 15.66 -4.79
N ALA A 303 12.30 14.96 -4.80
CA ALA A 303 13.49 15.37 -5.53
C ALA A 303 13.45 15.03 -7.04
N LEU A 304 12.44 14.29 -7.50
CA LEU A 304 12.34 13.87 -8.89
C LEU A 304 11.51 14.87 -9.69
N THR A 305 12.06 15.34 -10.81
CA THR A 305 11.36 16.24 -11.76
C THR A 305 10.01 15.67 -12.24
N HIS A 306 9.88 14.34 -12.30
CA HIS A 306 8.62 13.67 -12.65
C HIS A 306 7.47 14.06 -11.71
N PHE A 307 7.75 14.26 -10.42
CA PHE A 307 6.75 14.64 -9.43
C PHE A 307 6.54 16.16 -9.32
N ALA A 308 7.07 16.96 -10.25
CA ALA A 308 6.83 18.41 -10.27
C ALA A 308 5.33 18.77 -10.41
N GLN A 309 4.53 17.92 -11.06
CA GLN A 309 3.08 18.12 -11.21
C GLN A 309 2.24 17.51 -10.09
N TYR A 310 2.88 16.98 -9.05
CA TYR A 310 2.18 16.44 -7.89
C TYR A 310 1.32 17.52 -7.24
N ASN A 311 0.02 17.23 -7.04
CA ASN A 311 -0.96 18.14 -6.47
C ASN A 311 -1.59 17.61 -5.16
N GLY A 312 -1.08 16.49 -4.62
CA GLY A 312 -1.61 15.84 -3.43
C GLY A 312 -1.14 16.45 -2.10
N GLY A 313 -0.55 17.64 -2.11
CA GLY A 313 -0.04 18.34 -0.93
C GLY A 313 1.27 19.08 -1.22
N LYS A 314 2.12 19.18 -0.19
CA LYS A 314 3.42 19.84 -0.28
C LYS A 314 4.41 19.06 -1.15
N GLY A 315 5.41 19.76 -1.69
CA GLY A 315 6.45 19.18 -2.54
C GLY A 315 6.06 19.15 -4.02
N GLY A 316 6.96 18.66 -4.88
CA GLY A 316 6.77 18.72 -6.33
C GLY A 316 7.31 20.04 -6.90
N SER A 317 6.47 20.85 -7.54
CA SER A 317 6.91 22.14 -8.13
C SER A 317 7.36 23.17 -7.09
N GLU A 318 6.91 23.04 -5.83
CA GLU A 318 7.37 23.83 -4.69
C GLU A 318 8.79 23.47 -4.23
N GLY A 319 9.35 22.39 -4.75
CA GLY A 319 10.71 21.93 -4.47
C GLY A 319 10.78 20.67 -3.61
N VAL A 320 12.02 20.29 -3.27
CA VAL A 320 12.31 19.08 -2.49
C VAL A 320 11.86 19.26 -1.05
N LEU A 321 11.01 18.36 -0.57
CA LEU A 321 10.58 18.28 0.82
C LEU A 321 10.80 16.85 1.33
N ASN A 322 11.94 16.67 2.02
CA ASN A 322 12.35 15.42 2.65
C ASN A 322 12.52 15.62 4.16
N GLN A 323 11.45 15.93 4.87
CA GLN A 323 11.50 16.27 6.30
C GLN A 323 10.46 15.50 7.11
N ALA A 324 10.86 15.09 8.30
CA ALA A 324 10.01 14.57 9.36
C ALA A 324 10.59 15.06 10.70
N ARG A 325 9.73 15.29 11.69
CA ARG A 325 10.15 15.67 13.04
C ARG A 325 10.50 14.41 13.81
N VAL A 326 11.78 14.16 14.03
CA VAL A 326 12.28 13.03 14.83
C VAL A 326 12.41 13.45 16.28
N SER A 327 11.95 12.62 17.22
CA SER A 327 12.02 12.88 18.66
C SER A 327 12.94 11.93 19.41
N ALA A 328 13.06 10.68 18.93
CA ALA A 328 13.92 9.68 19.56
C ALA A 328 14.35 8.57 18.59
N LEU A 329 15.42 7.88 18.96
CA LEU A 329 15.88 6.62 18.38
C LEU A 329 15.66 5.48 19.37
N THR A 330 14.94 4.44 18.96
CA THR A 330 14.76 3.21 19.75
C THR A 330 15.69 2.12 19.23
N LEU A 331 16.47 1.50 20.11
CA LEU A 331 17.38 0.40 19.85
C LEU A 331 16.96 -0.83 20.65
N MET A 332 16.95 -1.98 19.98
CA MET A 332 16.44 -3.23 20.55
C MET A 332 17.34 -4.40 20.12
N PRO A 333 17.85 -5.24 21.04
CA PRO A 333 18.51 -6.46 20.65
C PRO A 333 17.47 -7.40 20.05
N VAL A 334 17.76 -8.02 18.92
CA VAL A 334 16.86 -8.96 18.25
C VAL A 334 17.60 -10.24 17.91
N ALA A 335 16.87 -11.35 17.77
CA ALA A 335 17.45 -12.54 17.17
C ALA A 335 17.92 -12.21 15.75
N ALA A 336 19.09 -12.71 15.37
CA ALA A 336 19.57 -12.58 14.00
C ALA A 336 18.51 -13.14 13.04
N SER A 337 18.09 -12.37 12.04
CA SER A 337 17.12 -12.85 11.05
C SER A 337 17.64 -14.12 10.38
N THR A 338 16.79 -15.14 10.29
CA THR A 338 17.07 -16.36 9.50
C THR A 338 16.84 -16.13 8.00
N GLU A 339 16.25 -15.00 7.62
CA GLU A 339 16.21 -14.57 6.23
C GLU A 339 17.62 -14.24 5.74
N PRO A 340 18.02 -14.73 4.54
CA PRO A 340 19.33 -14.47 3.99
C PRO A 340 19.51 -12.96 3.83
N ARG A 341 20.41 -12.39 4.64
CA ARG A 341 20.86 -11.01 4.45
C ARG A 341 21.67 -10.96 3.17
N ARG A 342 21.18 -10.25 2.16
CA ARG A 342 21.88 -10.00 0.90
C ARG A 342 22.06 -8.51 0.72
#